data_AF-A0A0L1KSD4-F1
#
_entry.id   AF-A0A0L1KSD4-F1
#
_cell.length_a   1.000
_cell.length_b   1.000
_cell.length_c   1.000
_cell.angle_alpha   90.00
_cell.angle_beta   90.00
_cell.angle_gamma   90.00
#
_symmetry.space_group_name_H-M   'P 1'
#
loop_
_entity.id
_entity.type
_entity.pdbx_description
1 polymer ?
#
loop_
_entity_poly.entity_id
_entity_poly.type
_entity_poly.pdbx_seq_one_letter_code
_entity_poly.pdbx_strand_id
1 'polypeptide(L)'
;MIKCPCGSTQENQAGLQWVACDVCDYWMHAYCVGIRTPTAFRALKGRKFVCGACQAEREAGADGETMRILESECVRLKKYLRTSIRKE
;
A
#
# COMPACT_ATOMS: atom_id res chain seq x y z
N MET A 1 -3.11 -19.06 1.00
CA MET A 1 -3.71 -19.20 -0.34
C MET A 1 -2.78 -18.58 -1.38
N ILE A 2 -2.68 -19.15 -2.59
CA ILE A 2 -1.77 -18.65 -3.64
C ILE A 2 -2.52 -17.61 -4.49
N LYS A 3 -1.95 -16.42 -4.64
CA LYS A 3 -2.49 -15.36 -5.50
C LYS A 3 -1.35 -14.51 -6.06
N CYS A 4 -0.74 -14.99 -7.14
CA CYS A 4 0.35 -14.29 -7.81
C CYS A 4 -0.21 -13.33 -8.88
N PRO A 5 0.36 -12.12 -9.07
CA PRO A 5 -0.03 -11.21 -10.14
C PRO A 5 0.04 -11.79 -11.56
N CYS A 6 0.85 -12.83 -11.78
CA CYS A 6 0.93 -13.50 -13.09
C CYS A 6 -0.27 -14.42 -13.40
N GLY A 7 -1.16 -14.66 -12.44
CA GLY A 7 -2.31 -15.57 -12.58
C GLY A 7 -1.97 -17.06 -12.47
N SER A 8 -0.69 -17.43 -12.49
CA SER A 8 -0.25 -18.83 -12.37
C SER A 8 -0.06 -19.26 -10.92
N THR A 9 -0.54 -20.46 -10.60
CA THR A 9 -0.29 -21.15 -9.33
C THR A 9 0.92 -22.09 -9.37
N GLN A 10 1.48 -22.31 -10.57
CA GLN A 10 2.66 -23.13 -10.77
C GLN A 10 3.91 -22.49 -10.18
N GLU A 11 4.91 -23.29 -9.83
CA GLU A 11 6.23 -22.81 -9.45
C GLU A 11 6.89 -22.10 -10.65
N ASN A 12 7.63 -21.01 -10.40
CA ASN A 12 8.34 -20.37 -11.50
C ASN A 12 9.50 -21.25 -11.96
N GLN A 13 9.75 -21.28 -13.27
CA GLN A 13 10.86 -22.03 -13.87
C GLN A 13 12.26 -21.49 -13.48
N ALA A 14 12.34 -20.40 -12.71
CA ALA A 14 13.59 -19.73 -12.35
C ALA A 14 14.18 -20.19 -11.00
N GLY A 15 13.60 -21.21 -10.35
CA GLY A 15 14.14 -21.78 -9.10
C GLY A 15 14.11 -20.79 -7.92
N LEU A 16 13.31 -19.73 -7.98
CA LEU A 16 13.23 -18.68 -6.97
C LEU A 16 11.88 -18.71 -6.22
N GLN A 17 12.00 -18.56 -4.91
CA GLN A 17 11.01 -18.91 -3.89
C GLN A 17 9.72 -18.08 -3.93
N TRP A 18 8.70 -18.60 -3.25
CA TRP A 18 7.48 -17.87 -2.94
C TRP A 18 7.71 -16.91 -1.77
N VAL A 19 6.96 -15.81 -1.73
CA VAL A 19 6.91 -14.88 -0.60
C VAL A 19 5.45 -14.65 -0.20
N ALA A 20 5.18 -14.62 1.11
CA ALA A 20 3.88 -14.35 1.67
C ALA A 20 3.77 -12.87 2.06
N CYS A 21 2.62 -12.25 1.80
CA CYS A 21 2.33 -10.91 2.30
C CYS A 21 1.86 -10.95 3.75
N ASP A 22 2.46 -10.16 4.63
CA ASP A 22 2.09 -10.01 6.05
C ASP A 22 0.72 -9.35 6.29
N VAL A 23 0.04 -8.87 5.24
CA VAL A 23 -1.25 -8.17 5.35
C VAL A 23 -2.42 -9.03 4.87
N CYS A 24 -2.27 -9.71 3.73
CA CYS A 24 -3.34 -10.51 3.13
C CYS A 24 -3.08 -12.02 3.14
N ASP A 25 -1.95 -12.47 3.68
CA ASP A 25 -1.53 -13.88 3.77
C ASP A 25 -1.51 -14.64 2.43
N TYR A 26 -1.51 -13.91 1.32
CA TYR A 26 -1.37 -14.48 -0.01
C TYR A 26 0.08 -14.71 -0.36
N TRP A 27 0.31 -15.82 -1.05
CA TRP A 27 1.62 -16.23 -1.55
C TRP A 27 1.76 -15.84 -3.02
N MET A 28 2.89 -15.22 -3.35
CA MET A 28 3.22 -14.77 -4.70
C MET A 28 4.65 -15.19 -5.05
N HIS A 29 4.97 -15.27 -6.34
CA HIS A 29 6.36 -15.46 -6.75
C HIS A 29 7.18 -14.23 -6.37
N ALA A 30 8.31 -14.44 -5.70
CA ALA A 30 9.27 -13.39 -5.37
C ALA A 30 9.59 -12.53 -6.61
N TYR A 31 9.81 -13.18 -7.76
CA TYR A 31 10.10 -12.51 -9.02
C TYR A 31 8.96 -11.60 -9.51
N CYS A 32 7.71 -12.06 -9.43
CA CYS A 32 6.53 -11.31 -9.87
C CYS A 32 6.25 -10.08 -9.02
N VAL A 33 6.80 -10.02 -7.81
CA VAL A 33 6.68 -8.87 -6.90
C VAL A 33 7.98 -8.07 -6.78
N GLY A 34 8.93 -8.26 -7.70
CA GLY A 34 10.16 -7.45 -7.81
C GLY A 34 11.38 -7.98 -7.06
N ILE A 35 11.28 -9.11 -6.36
CA ILE A 35 12.39 -9.76 -5.66
C ILE A 35 13.09 -10.72 -6.64
N ARG A 36 13.99 -10.16 -7.45
CA ARG A 36 14.62 -10.89 -8.57
C ARG A 36 15.96 -11.55 -8.23
N THR A 37 16.56 -11.23 -7.08
CA THR A 37 17.88 -11.74 -6.70
C THR A 37 17.81 -12.52 -5.38
N PRO A 38 18.63 -13.57 -5.21
CA PRO A 38 18.75 -14.28 -3.94
C PRO A 38 19.14 -13.36 -2.77
N THR A 39 19.94 -12.34 -3.03
CA THR A 39 20.34 -11.33 -2.04
C THR A 39 19.14 -10.51 -1.55
N ALA A 40 18.28 -10.04 -2.46
CA ALA A 40 17.05 -9.34 -2.11
C ALA A 40 16.09 -10.23 -1.33
N PHE A 41 15.98 -11.51 -1.72
CA PHE A 41 15.16 -12.49 -0.99
C PHE A 41 15.68 -12.73 0.43
N ARG A 42 16.99 -12.88 0.61
CA ARG A 42 17.62 -13.03 1.94
C ARG A 42 17.46 -11.78 2.79
N ALA A 43 17.48 -10.58 2.19
CA ALA A 43 17.28 -9.32 2.91
C ALA A 43 15.86 -9.19 3.51
N LEU A 44 14.88 -9.94 2.99
CA LEU A 44 13.53 -10.02 3.56
C LEU A 44 13.45 -10.96 4.76
N LYS A 45 14.46 -11.81 5.01
CA LYS A 45 14.44 -12.73 6.14
C LYS A 45 14.40 -11.92 7.45
N GLY A 46 13.31 -12.06 8.20
CA GLY A 46 13.08 -11.30 9.44
C GLY A 46 12.47 -9.90 9.24
N ARG A 47 12.07 -9.54 8.02
CA ARG A 47 11.33 -8.31 7.73
C ARG A 47 9.92 -8.63 7.22
N LYS A 48 9.01 -7.67 7.39
CA LYS A 48 7.66 -7.77 6.83
C LYS A 48 7.68 -7.49 5.34
N PHE A 49 6.97 -8.31 4.57
CA PHE A 49 6.73 -8.10 3.15
C PHE A 49 5.28 -7.68 2.92
N VAL A 50 5.08 -6.58 2.20
CA VAL A 50 3.76 -6.08 1.80
C VAL A 50 3.69 -6.10 0.28
N CYS A 51 2.66 -6.74 -0.28
CA CYS A 51 2.48 -6.79 -1.72
C CYS A 51 1.99 -5.43 -2.26
N GLY A 52 2.19 -5.20 -3.56
CA GLY A 52 1.81 -3.93 -4.20
C GLY A 52 0.32 -3.60 -4.10
N ALA A 53 -0.56 -4.62 -4.04
CA ALA A 53 -1.99 -4.40 -3.84
C ALA A 53 -2.27 -3.80 -2.45
N CYS A 54 -1.76 -4.44 -1.39
CA CYS A 54 -1.93 -3.93 -0.02
C CYS A 54 -1.19 -2.60 0.22
N GLN A 55 -0.11 -2.34 -0.53
CA GLN A 55 0.57 -1.04 -0.50
C GLN A 55 -0.31 0.05 -1.12
N ALA A 56 -0.85 -0.19 -2.31
CA ALA A 56 -1.75 0.74 -3.00
C ALA A 56 -3.03 1.03 -2.20
N GLU A 57 -3.62 0.03 -1.56
CA GLU A 57 -4.79 0.22 -0.67
C GLU A 57 -4.48 1.15 0.51
N ARG A 58 -3.28 1.06 1.06
CA ARG A 58 -2.83 1.95 2.15
C ARG A 58 -2.67 3.38 1.68
N GLU A 59 -2.10 3.58 0.50
CA GLU A 59 -1.89 4.92 -0.08
C GLU A 59 -3.23 5.56 -0.47
N ALA A 60 -4.14 4.79 -1.07
CA ALA A 60 -5.50 5.26 -1.37
C ALA A 60 -6.27 5.69 -0.11
N GLY A 61 -6.05 5.03 1.03
CA GLY A 61 -6.61 5.43 2.32
C GLY A 61 -6.00 6.72 2.89
N ALA A 62 -4.71 6.97 2.66
CA ALA A 62 -4.01 8.14 3.17
C ALA A 62 -4.41 9.44 2.44
N ASP A 63 -4.70 9.35 1.14
CA ASP A 63 -5.25 10.47 0.36
C ASP A 63 -6.67 10.84 0.83
N GLY A 64 -7.50 9.84 1.17
CA GLY A 64 -8.84 10.06 1.72
C GLY A 64 -8.85 10.74 3.09
N GLU A 65 -7.93 10.38 3.99
CA GLU A 65 -7.75 11.06 5.28
C GLU A 65 -7.30 12.52 5.09
N THR A 66 -6.30 12.73 4.24
CA THR A 66 -5.73 14.05 3.95
C THR A 66 -6.76 15.00 3.33
N MET A 67 -7.58 14.50 2.39
CA MET A 67 -8.65 15.27 1.77
C MET A 67 -9.73 15.67 2.78
N ARG A 68 -10.11 14.77 3.71
CA ARG A 68 -11.08 15.09 4.79
C ARG A 68 -10.56 16.14 5.77
N ILE A 69 -9.26 16.11 6.10
CA ILE A 69 -8.63 17.12 6.97
C ILE A 69 -8.61 18.48 6.26
N LEU A 70 -8.18 18.52 5.00
CA LEU A 70 -8.15 19.75 4.20
C LEU A 70 -9.55 20.36 4.02
N GLU A 71 -10.58 19.54 3.73
CA GLU A 71 -11.96 20.02 3.66
C GLU A 71 -12.44 20.58 4.99
N SER A 72 -12.15 19.91 6.10
CA SER A 72 -12.54 20.35 7.45
C SER A 72 -11.89 21.67 7.85
N GLU A 73 -10.61 21.87 7.53
CA GLU A 73 -9.91 23.14 7.76
C GLU A 73 -10.40 24.26 6.85
N CYS A 74 -10.67 23.97 5.57
CA CYS A 74 -11.20 24.96 4.62
C CYS A 74 -12.60 25.45 5.05
N VAL A 75 -13.45 24.56 5.55
CA VAL A 75 -14.77 24.92 6.12
C VAL A 75 -14.62 25.78 7.38
N ARG A 76 -13.66 25.47 8.25
CA ARG A 76 -13.39 26.24 9.49
C ARG A 76 -12.92 27.66 9.18
N LEU A 77 -11.99 27.83 8.24
CA LEU A 77 -11.48 29.13 7.80
C LEU A 77 -12.58 29.99 7.15
N LYS A 78 -13.43 29.40 6.31
CA LYS A 78 -14.58 30.10 5.70
C LYS A 78 -15.60 30.59 6.74
N LYS A 79 -15.86 29.79 7.80
CA LYS A 79 -16.71 30.23 8.92
C LYS A 79 -16.11 31.43 9.64
N TYR A 80 -14.80 31.40 9.92
CA TYR A 80 -14.10 32.49 10.60
C TYR A 80 -14.14 33.79 9.79
N LEU A 81 -13.86 33.73 8.49
CA LEU A 81 -13.95 34.89 7.59
C LEU A 81 -15.38 35.47 7.55
N ARG A 82 -16.40 34.61 7.49
CA ARG A 82 -17.82 35.04 7.49
C ARG A 82 -18.23 35.69 8.81
N THR A 83 -17.68 35.26 9.94
CA THR A 83 -17.95 35.87 11.25
C THR A 83 -17.20 37.19 11.45
N SER A 84 -16.02 37.34 10.85
CA SER A 84 -15.22 38.57 10.96
C SER A 84 -15.75 39.71 10.09
N ILE A 85 -16.41 39.41 8.96
CA ILE A 85 -17.03 40.41 8.06
C ILE A 85 -18.34 41.00 8.64
N ARG A 86 -18.98 40.36 9.62
CA ARG A 86 -20.25 40.83 10.23
C ARG A 86 -20.09 41.84 11.38
N LYS A 87 -18.90 42.39 11.58
CA LYS A 87 -18.62 43.38 12.62
C LYS A 87 -18.29 44.75 12.01
N GLU A 88 -19.19 45.29 11.19
CA GLU A 88 -19.24 46.71 10.81
C GLU A 88 -20.70 47.15 10.66
#